data_AF-A0A955WZ18-F1
#
_entry.id   AF-A0A955WZ18-F1
#
_cell.length_a   1.000
_cell.length_b   1.000
_cell.length_c   1.000
_cell.angle_alpha   90.00
_cell.angle_beta   90.00
_cell.angle_gamma   90.00
#
_symmetry.space_group_name_H-M   'P 1'
#
loop_
_entity.id
_entity.type
_entity.pdbx_description
1 polymer ?
#
loop_
_entity_poly.entity_id
_entity_poly.type
_entity_poly.pdbx_seq_one_letter_code
_entity_poly.pdbx_strand_id
1 'polypeptide(L)'
;MTDAASRAAHLALIVGFHAACFAALATGVRGADLALCGALYLVQMFGVTAGYHRYFSHRSFKTSRAFQFVLALLAMTSGQRGVLWWAWHHRHHHRHSDTPQDLHSPRHMGFWRSHLLWWMAAENRRPDLAQVRDLARYPELRLLERFYATPALLTAAACYGLGGWGGFVVGFCWSTVLVWHATFAINSLAHLWGRQDHATGDDSRNNAVLAVLTLGEGWH
;
A
#
# COMPACT_ATOMS: atom_id res chain seq x y z
N MET A 1 14.71 19.80 4.42
CA MET A 1 13.36 20.18 3.94
C MET A 1 12.50 20.49 5.14
N THR A 2 11.84 21.65 5.14
CA THR A 2 10.83 21.97 6.17
C THR A 2 9.66 20.98 6.07
N ASP A 3 8.95 20.77 7.18
CA ASP A 3 7.79 19.87 7.24
C ASP A 3 6.74 20.24 6.16
N ALA A 4 6.47 21.54 5.98
CA ALA A 4 5.52 22.06 5.00
C ALA A 4 5.85 21.71 3.53
N ALA A 5 7.08 21.97 3.07
CA ALA A 5 7.50 21.66 1.69
C ALA A 5 7.36 20.16 1.37
N SER A 6 7.53 19.36 2.41
CA SER A 6 7.56 17.93 2.31
C SER A 6 6.14 17.31 2.33
N ARG A 7 5.19 17.90 3.06
CA ARG A 7 3.76 17.59 3.00
C ARG A 7 3.20 17.94 1.62
N ALA A 8 3.57 19.11 1.09
CA ALA A 8 3.16 19.54 -0.25
C ALA A 8 3.58 18.55 -1.35
N ALA A 9 4.80 18.00 -1.27
CA ALA A 9 5.28 17.00 -2.23
C ALA A 9 4.48 15.68 -2.21
N HIS A 10 4.05 15.20 -1.03
CA HIS A 10 3.27 13.96 -0.92
C HIS A 10 1.82 14.18 -1.38
N LEU A 11 1.24 15.32 -1.01
CA LEU A 11 -0.09 15.70 -1.49
C LEU A 11 -0.10 15.83 -3.02
N ALA A 12 0.94 16.48 -3.58
CA ALA A 12 1.11 16.58 -5.03
C ALA A 12 1.24 15.20 -5.70
N LEU A 13 1.86 14.22 -5.04
CA LEU A 13 1.96 12.86 -5.57
C LEU A 13 0.58 12.19 -5.63
N ILE A 14 -0.17 12.16 -4.54
CA ILE A 14 -1.51 11.54 -4.54
C ILE A 14 -2.45 12.27 -5.50
N VAL A 15 -2.56 13.59 -5.38
CA VAL A 15 -3.41 14.40 -6.27
C VAL A 15 -2.97 14.23 -7.72
N GLY A 16 -1.67 14.20 -7.99
CA GLY A 16 -1.11 13.98 -9.32
C GLY A 16 -1.48 12.62 -9.90
N PHE A 17 -1.38 11.53 -9.13
CA PHE A 17 -1.78 10.19 -9.58
C PHE A 17 -3.29 10.08 -9.84
N HIS A 18 -4.12 10.66 -8.97
CA HIS A 18 -5.57 10.68 -9.17
C HIS A 18 -5.95 11.54 -10.37
N ALA A 19 -5.34 12.72 -10.52
CA ALA A 19 -5.54 13.58 -11.68
C ALA A 19 -5.08 12.91 -12.98
N ALA A 20 -3.95 12.19 -12.95
CA ALA A 20 -3.43 11.44 -14.09
C ALA A 20 -4.42 10.39 -14.58
N CYS A 21 -5.26 9.80 -13.71
CA CYS A 21 -6.29 8.85 -14.12
C CYS A 21 -7.27 9.45 -15.14
N PHE A 22 -7.56 10.76 -15.08
CA PHE A 22 -8.44 11.44 -16.03
C PHE A 22 -7.79 11.65 -17.40
N ALA A 23 -6.45 11.58 -17.51
CA ALA A 23 -5.77 11.63 -18.80
C ALA A 23 -6.14 10.43 -19.70
N ALA A 24 -6.75 9.37 -19.14
CA ALA A 24 -7.28 8.25 -19.90
C ALA A 24 -8.23 8.69 -21.02
N LEU A 25 -8.99 9.77 -20.81
CA LEU A 25 -9.90 10.37 -21.80
C LEU A 25 -9.16 10.80 -23.09
N ALA A 26 -7.86 11.08 -23.01
CA ALA A 26 -7.03 11.47 -24.13
C ALA A 26 -6.17 10.33 -24.71
N THR A 27 -6.18 9.14 -24.10
CA THR A 27 -5.31 8.01 -24.51
C THR A 27 -5.88 7.13 -25.61
N GLY A 28 -7.20 7.19 -25.83
CA GLY A 28 -7.89 6.24 -26.73
C GLY A 28 -7.97 4.81 -26.19
N VAL A 29 -7.95 4.64 -24.85
CA VAL A 29 -8.03 3.39 -24.05
C VAL A 29 -8.25 2.12 -24.87
N ARG A 30 -7.24 1.25 -24.91
CA ARG A 30 -7.30 -0.03 -25.64
C ARG A 30 -7.59 -1.18 -24.69
N GLY A 31 -8.14 -2.28 -25.21
CA GLY A 31 -8.36 -3.50 -24.42
C GLY A 31 -7.07 -4.04 -23.76
N ALA A 32 -5.91 -3.88 -24.42
CA ALA A 32 -4.62 -4.23 -23.86
C ALA A 32 -4.24 -3.40 -22.62
N ASP A 33 -4.62 -2.12 -22.58
CA ASP A 33 -4.32 -1.23 -21.44
C ASP A 33 -5.19 -1.61 -20.23
N LEU A 34 -6.46 -1.99 -20.46
CA LEU A 34 -7.35 -2.52 -19.43
C LEU A 34 -6.88 -3.87 -18.90
N ALA A 35 -6.43 -4.77 -19.79
CA ALA A 35 -5.86 -6.05 -19.38
C ALA A 35 -4.60 -5.85 -18.54
N LEU A 36 -3.73 -4.91 -18.94
CA LEU A 36 -2.55 -4.53 -18.15
C LEU A 36 -2.94 -3.98 -16.78
N CYS A 37 -3.96 -3.13 -16.70
CA CYS A 37 -4.50 -2.62 -15.43
C CYS A 37 -4.96 -3.75 -14.51
N GLY A 38 -5.78 -4.68 -15.02
CA GLY A 38 -6.29 -5.81 -14.25
C GLY A 38 -5.19 -6.75 -13.77
N ALA A 39 -4.24 -7.09 -14.66
CA ALA A 39 -3.10 -7.92 -14.29
C ALA A 39 -2.22 -7.24 -13.23
N LEU A 40 -1.93 -5.94 -13.40
CA LEU A 40 -1.08 -5.22 -12.47
C LEU A 40 -1.77 -5.01 -11.11
N TYR A 41 -3.08 -4.80 -11.08
CA TYR A 41 -3.86 -4.76 -9.83
C TYR A 41 -3.69 -6.07 -9.04
N LEU A 42 -3.86 -7.22 -9.69
CA LEU A 42 -3.71 -8.52 -9.02
C LEU A 42 -2.28 -8.74 -8.50
N VAL A 43 -1.27 -8.39 -9.30
CA VAL A 43 0.15 -8.52 -8.94
C VAL A 43 0.50 -7.62 -7.75
N GLN A 44 0.10 -6.34 -7.80
CA GLN A 44 0.34 -5.37 -6.74
C GLN A 44 -0.41 -5.75 -5.46
N MET A 45 -1.69 -6.12 -5.56
CA MET A 45 -2.49 -6.52 -4.41
C MET A 45 -1.92 -7.80 -3.77
N PHE A 46 -1.53 -8.79 -4.57
CA PHE A 46 -0.82 -9.95 -4.05
C PHE A 46 0.49 -9.57 -3.35
N GLY A 47 1.25 -8.60 -3.89
CA GLY A 47 2.45 -8.06 -3.24
C GLY A 47 2.16 -7.42 -1.87
N VAL A 48 1.04 -6.69 -1.74
CA VAL A 48 0.57 -6.14 -0.46
C VAL A 48 0.22 -7.27 0.49
N THR A 49 -0.65 -8.18 0.07
CA THR A 49 -1.20 -9.25 0.90
C THR A 49 -0.13 -10.29 1.33
N ALA A 50 0.57 -10.90 0.37
CA ALA A 50 1.54 -11.94 0.65
C ALA A 50 2.87 -11.37 1.16
N GLY A 51 3.31 -10.24 0.60
CA GLY A 51 4.56 -9.58 0.93
C GLY A 51 4.45 -8.70 2.17
N TYR A 52 3.91 -7.49 2.00
CA TYR A 52 3.86 -6.50 3.08
C TYR A 52 3.16 -7.03 4.34
N HIS A 53 1.96 -7.58 4.19
CA HIS A 53 1.14 -8.02 5.31
C HIS A 53 1.66 -9.33 5.91
N ARG A 54 1.45 -10.46 5.21
CA ARG A 54 1.68 -11.79 5.79
C ARG A 54 3.16 -12.10 6.04
N TYR A 55 4.04 -11.79 5.10
CA TYR A 55 5.47 -12.10 5.26
C TYR A 55 6.19 -11.08 6.16
N PHE A 56 6.24 -9.81 5.76
CA PHE A 56 7.06 -8.81 6.44
C PHE A 56 6.46 -8.38 7.79
N SER A 57 5.14 -8.30 7.90
CA SER A 57 4.52 -7.79 9.14
C SER A 57 4.20 -8.91 10.14
N HIS A 58 3.58 -10.00 9.69
CA HIS A 58 3.12 -11.09 10.58
C HIS A 58 4.02 -12.32 10.65
N ARG A 59 4.99 -12.46 9.75
CA ARG A 59 5.83 -13.67 9.64
C ARG A 59 5.01 -14.96 9.52
N SER A 60 3.89 -14.92 8.80
CA SER A 60 2.96 -16.04 8.66
C SER A 60 3.57 -17.24 7.91
N PHE A 61 4.67 -17.05 7.19
CA PHE A 61 5.42 -18.11 6.54
C PHE A 61 6.92 -17.77 6.45
N LYS A 62 7.75 -18.77 6.15
CA LYS A 62 9.20 -18.63 5.94
C LYS A 62 9.53 -18.85 4.47
N THR A 63 10.55 -18.17 3.98
CA THR A 63 11.07 -18.36 2.61
C THR A 63 12.58 -18.08 2.56
N SER A 64 13.21 -18.31 1.41
CA SER A 64 14.62 -18.03 1.21
C SER A 64 14.90 -16.52 1.19
N ARG A 65 16.15 -16.13 1.48
CA ARG A 65 16.57 -14.72 1.39
C ARG A 65 16.36 -14.13 -0.01
N ALA A 66 16.59 -14.92 -1.05
CA ALA A 66 16.36 -14.51 -2.43
C ALA A 66 14.87 -14.24 -2.70
N PHE A 67 13.99 -15.14 -2.28
CA PHE A 67 12.55 -14.97 -2.49
C PHE A 67 11.97 -13.86 -1.59
N GLN A 68 12.52 -13.65 -0.39
CA GLN A 68 12.23 -12.47 0.42
C GLN A 68 12.50 -11.17 -0.36
N PHE A 69 13.63 -11.08 -1.06
CA PHE A 69 13.95 -9.91 -1.87
C PHE A 69 12.96 -9.74 -3.04
N VAL A 70 12.55 -10.85 -3.69
CA VAL A 70 11.51 -10.84 -4.72
C VAL A 70 10.17 -10.34 -4.17
N LEU A 71 9.74 -10.84 -3.01
CA LEU A 71 8.52 -10.37 -2.34
C LEU A 71 8.59 -8.88 -2.00
N ALA A 72 9.76 -8.38 -1.59
CA ALA A 72 9.95 -6.95 -1.32
C ALA A 72 9.77 -6.12 -2.58
N LEU A 73 10.44 -6.50 -3.69
CA LEU A 73 10.28 -5.81 -4.97
C LEU A 73 8.83 -5.82 -5.45
N LEU A 74 8.16 -6.98 -5.36
CA LEU A 74 6.78 -7.16 -5.77
C LEU A 74 5.84 -6.27 -4.96
N ALA A 75 5.95 -6.29 -3.64
CA ALA A 75 5.15 -5.45 -2.75
C ALA A 75 5.36 -3.95 -3.06
N MET A 76 6.59 -3.53 -3.32
CA MET A 76 6.95 -2.14 -3.60
C MET A 76 6.49 -1.64 -4.98
N THR A 77 6.08 -2.52 -5.89
CA THR A 77 5.44 -2.09 -7.16
C THR A 77 4.11 -1.35 -6.93
N SER A 78 3.46 -1.58 -5.79
CA SER A 78 2.24 -0.87 -5.37
C SER A 78 2.47 0.59 -4.99
N GLY A 79 3.73 1.04 -4.90
CA GLY A 79 4.07 2.40 -4.49
C GLY A 79 3.84 2.67 -3.00
N GLN A 80 3.61 1.64 -2.18
CA GLN A 80 3.28 1.80 -0.75
C GLN A 80 4.45 2.02 0.22
N ARG A 81 5.41 2.84 -0.20
CA ARG A 81 6.72 3.05 0.48
C ARG A 81 7.53 1.74 0.53
N GLY A 82 8.48 1.65 1.46
CA GLY A 82 9.37 0.49 1.59
C GLY A 82 8.84 -0.55 2.57
N VAL A 83 9.34 -1.78 2.45
CA VAL A 83 8.91 -2.91 3.30
C VAL A 83 9.20 -2.72 4.78
N LEU A 84 10.26 -1.97 5.16
CA LEU A 84 10.55 -1.71 6.57
C LEU A 84 9.60 -0.66 7.13
N TRP A 85 9.28 0.36 6.33
CA TRP A 85 8.24 1.34 6.64
C TRP A 85 6.89 0.66 6.88
N TRP A 86 6.46 -0.19 5.95
CA TRP A 86 5.16 -0.84 6.02
C TRP A 86 5.08 -1.79 7.21
N ALA A 87 6.10 -2.65 7.39
CA ALA A 87 6.14 -3.60 8.50
C ALA A 87 6.13 -2.91 9.87
N TRP A 88 6.81 -1.77 10.03
CA TRP A 88 6.77 -1.03 11.28
C TRP A 88 5.37 -0.47 11.55
N HIS A 89 4.77 0.26 10.60
CA HIS A 89 3.45 0.87 10.79
C HIS A 89 2.38 -0.18 11.04
N HIS A 90 2.42 -1.29 10.32
CA HIS A 90 1.46 -2.38 10.50
C HIS A 90 1.58 -3.04 11.87
N ARG A 91 2.81 -3.34 12.33
CA ARG A 91 3.05 -3.88 13.67
C ARG A 91 2.71 -2.87 14.77
N HIS A 92 2.83 -1.57 14.49
CA HIS A 92 2.42 -0.51 15.42
C HIS A 92 0.89 -0.45 15.53
N HIS A 93 0.18 -0.48 14.41
CA HIS A 93 -1.27 -0.55 14.35
C HIS A 93 -1.80 -1.74 15.15
N HIS A 94 -1.34 -2.97 14.91
CA HIS A 94 -1.82 -4.13 15.70
C HIS A 94 -1.57 -4.03 17.20
N ARG A 95 -0.54 -3.30 17.65
CA ARG A 95 -0.27 -3.08 19.08
C ARG A 95 -1.18 -2.04 19.71
N HIS A 96 -1.73 -1.15 18.90
CA HIS A 96 -2.44 0.05 19.33
C HIS A 96 -3.79 0.21 18.62
N SER A 97 -4.33 -0.86 18.05
CA SER A 97 -5.51 -0.85 17.18
C SER A 97 -6.66 -0.14 17.88
N ASP A 98 -7.22 0.88 17.23
CA ASP A 98 -8.31 1.71 17.75
C ASP A 98 -8.08 2.36 19.12
N THR A 99 -6.81 2.51 19.53
CA THR A 99 -6.39 3.39 20.63
C THR A 99 -5.92 4.75 20.07
N PRO A 100 -5.78 5.79 20.92
CA PRO A 100 -5.25 7.09 20.49
C PRO A 100 -3.82 7.03 19.91
N GLN A 101 -3.10 5.92 20.10
CA GLN A 101 -1.76 5.71 19.55
C GLN A 101 -1.79 5.06 18.16
N ASP A 102 -2.94 4.58 17.69
CA ASP A 102 -3.10 4.10 16.32
C ASP A 102 -2.89 5.24 15.32
N LEU A 103 -2.01 5.02 14.35
CA LEU A 103 -1.65 6.02 13.36
C LEU A 103 -2.68 6.15 12.25
N HIS A 104 -3.64 5.22 12.16
CA HIS A 104 -4.70 5.24 11.16
C HIS A 104 -6.05 4.72 11.65
N SER A 105 -6.36 4.86 12.94
CA SER A 105 -7.69 4.49 13.44
C SER A 105 -8.76 5.47 12.93
N PRO A 106 -9.83 4.98 12.27
CA PRO A 106 -10.95 5.83 11.87
C PRO A 106 -11.72 6.37 13.07
N ARG A 107 -11.67 5.69 14.21
CA ARG A 107 -12.32 6.10 15.47
C ARG A 107 -11.76 7.41 16.01
N HIS A 108 -10.43 7.57 16.00
CA HIS A 108 -9.75 8.72 16.59
C HIS A 108 -9.37 9.80 15.57
N MET A 109 -9.26 9.44 14.30
CA MET A 109 -8.75 10.34 13.25
C MET A 109 -9.79 10.70 12.18
N GLY A 110 -10.93 10.00 12.18
CA GLY A 110 -11.96 10.11 11.15
C GLY A 110 -11.63 9.33 9.88
N PHE A 111 -12.66 9.12 9.06
CA PHE A 111 -12.59 8.31 7.85
C PHE A 111 -11.51 8.78 6.86
N TRP A 112 -11.50 10.06 6.50
CA TRP A 112 -10.56 10.54 5.46
C TRP A 112 -9.10 10.48 5.88
N ARG A 113 -8.80 10.72 7.17
CA ARG A 113 -7.43 10.64 7.67
C ARG A 113 -6.96 9.19 7.72
N SER A 114 -7.75 8.26 8.24
CA SER A 114 -7.45 6.82 8.24
C SER A 114 -7.39 6.21 6.83
N HIS A 115 -8.23 6.67 5.91
CA HIS A 115 -8.30 6.14 4.55
C HIS A 115 -7.22 6.68 3.60
N LEU A 116 -6.62 7.85 3.82
CA LEU A 116 -5.68 8.39 2.84
C LEU A 116 -4.57 9.25 3.44
N LEU A 117 -4.93 10.13 4.38
CA LEU A 117 -4.01 11.19 4.79
C LEU A 117 -2.97 10.73 5.82
N TRP A 118 -3.24 9.66 6.57
CA TRP A 118 -2.34 9.16 7.62
C TRP A 118 -0.95 8.81 7.08
N TRP A 119 -0.89 8.17 5.92
CA TRP A 119 0.37 7.77 5.29
C TRP A 119 1.26 8.96 4.95
N MET A 120 0.64 10.11 4.64
CA MET A 120 1.34 11.34 4.27
C MET A 120 1.75 12.18 5.48
N ALA A 121 1.23 11.84 6.65
CA ALA A 121 1.49 12.58 7.87
C ALA A 121 2.99 12.61 8.17
N ALA A 122 3.48 13.75 8.63
CA ALA A 122 4.91 14.00 8.80
C ALA A 122 5.53 13.08 9.85
N GLU A 123 4.76 12.80 10.89
CA GLU A 123 5.03 11.86 11.96
C GLU A 123 5.25 10.42 11.44
N ASN A 124 4.58 10.04 10.35
CA ASN A 124 4.58 8.68 9.82
C ASN A 124 5.64 8.47 8.73
N ARG A 125 6.63 9.37 8.61
CA ARG A 125 7.53 9.36 7.46
C ARG A 125 8.62 8.31 7.50
N ARG A 126 9.08 7.98 8.70
CA ARG A 126 10.24 7.11 8.90
C ARG A 126 9.84 5.97 9.80
N PRO A 127 10.25 4.74 9.49
CA PRO A 127 10.09 3.65 10.43
C PRO A 127 10.99 3.82 11.64
N ASP A 128 10.50 3.38 12.80
CA ASP A 128 11.38 3.00 13.90
C ASP A 128 11.99 1.62 13.60
N LEU A 129 13.19 1.62 13.04
CA LEU A 129 13.92 0.40 12.70
C LEU A 129 14.24 -0.47 13.91
N ALA A 130 14.20 0.08 15.14
CA ALA A 130 14.38 -0.72 16.34
C ALA A 130 13.24 -1.72 16.58
N GLN A 131 12.05 -1.42 16.05
CA GLN A 131 10.84 -2.25 16.16
C GLN A 131 10.75 -3.34 15.08
N VAL A 132 11.63 -3.28 14.07
CA VAL A 132 11.70 -4.23 12.95
C VAL A 132 13.13 -4.74 12.72
N ARG A 133 13.93 -4.88 13.80
CA ARG A 133 15.33 -5.34 13.75
C ARG A 133 15.53 -6.67 13.04
N ASP A 134 14.53 -7.54 13.13
CA ASP A 134 14.48 -8.83 12.44
C ASP A 134 14.55 -8.71 10.91
N LEU A 135 14.02 -7.62 10.36
CA LEU A 135 14.08 -7.29 8.92
C LEU A 135 15.22 -6.32 8.62
N ALA A 136 15.44 -5.33 9.49
CA ALA A 136 16.45 -4.29 9.28
C ALA A 136 17.89 -4.84 9.30
N ARG A 137 18.13 -6.06 9.78
CA ARG A 137 19.42 -6.76 9.64
C ARG A 137 19.82 -7.08 8.20
N TYR A 138 18.87 -7.10 7.25
CA TYR A 138 19.13 -7.44 5.85
C TYR A 138 19.51 -6.19 5.05
N PRO A 139 20.76 -6.08 4.53
CA PRO A 139 21.22 -4.89 3.82
C PRO A 139 20.41 -4.58 2.55
N GLU A 140 19.96 -5.60 1.83
CA GLU A 140 19.12 -5.46 0.64
C GLU A 140 17.76 -4.81 0.97
N LEU A 141 17.17 -5.12 2.12
CA LEU A 141 15.90 -4.49 2.53
C LEU A 141 16.12 -3.03 2.95
N ARG A 142 17.26 -2.72 3.56
CA ARG A 142 17.64 -1.33 3.87
C ARG A 142 17.92 -0.52 2.60
N LEU A 143 18.50 -1.15 1.58
CA LEU A 143 18.71 -0.52 0.27
C LEU A 143 17.37 -0.21 -0.39
N LEU A 144 16.46 -1.19 -0.41
CA LEU A 144 15.11 -1.01 -0.93
C LEU A 144 14.34 0.06 -0.16
N GLU A 145 14.45 0.11 1.17
CA GLU A 145 13.84 1.16 1.99
C GLU A 145 14.37 2.56 1.61
N ARG A 146 15.67 2.69 1.31
CA ARG A 146 16.26 3.97 0.85
C ARG A 146 15.75 4.38 -0.53
N PHE A 147 15.55 3.41 -1.42
CA PHE A 147 15.12 3.61 -2.81
C PHE A 147 13.69 3.10 -3.04
N TYR A 148 12.80 3.39 -2.09
CA TYR A 148 11.50 2.72 -2.05
C TYR A 148 10.61 2.97 -3.26
N ALA A 149 10.78 4.12 -3.92
CA ALA A 149 10.02 4.48 -5.10
C ALA A 149 10.48 3.73 -6.37
N THR A 150 11.68 3.16 -6.37
CA THR A 150 12.30 2.58 -7.57
C THR A 150 11.46 1.46 -8.19
N PRO A 151 10.94 0.45 -7.44
CA PRO A 151 10.13 -0.61 -8.05
C PRO A 151 8.86 -0.08 -8.74
N ALA A 152 8.15 0.86 -8.12
CA ALA A 152 6.97 1.49 -8.72
C ALA A 152 7.33 2.33 -9.97
N LEU A 153 8.41 3.11 -9.93
CA LEU A 153 8.86 3.91 -11.07
C LEU A 153 9.31 3.04 -12.26
N LEU A 154 10.00 1.92 -12.00
CA LEU A 154 10.37 0.97 -13.04
C LEU A 154 9.14 0.28 -13.64
N THR A 155 8.15 -0.05 -12.80
CA THR A 155 6.86 -0.60 -13.26
C THR A 155 6.14 0.41 -14.17
N ALA A 156 6.10 1.69 -13.77
CA ALA A 156 5.51 2.76 -14.57
C ALA A 156 6.18 2.90 -15.94
N ALA A 157 7.52 2.91 -15.95
CA ALA A 157 8.31 3.00 -17.18
C ALA A 157 8.09 1.78 -18.08
N ALA A 158 7.99 0.57 -17.51
CA ALA A 158 7.69 -0.64 -18.26
C ALA A 158 6.29 -0.58 -18.88
N CYS A 159 5.28 -0.15 -18.13
CA CYS A 159 3.92 0.04 -18.65
C CYS A 159 3.87 1.07 -19.79
N TYR A 160 4.62 2.17 -19.67
CA TYR A 160 4.78 3.12 -20.78
C TYR A 160 5.46 2.49 -21.99
N GLY A 161 6.54 1.71 -21.79
CA GLY A 161 7.22 1.01 -22.89
C GLY A 161 6.32 0.02 -23.63
N LEU A 162 5.40 -0.64 -22.93
CA LEU A 162 4.47 -1.62 -23.50
C LEU A 162 3.27 -0.99 -24.20
N GLY A 163 2.76 0.13 -23.70
CA GLY A 163 1.48 0.68 -24.15
C GLY A 163 1.42 2.19 -24.36
N GLY A 164 2.57 2.87 -24.35
CA GLY A 164 2.65 4.32 -24.39
C GLY A 164 1.86 4.96 -23.25
N TRP A 165 1.18 6.06 -23.55
CA TRP A 165 0.34 6.75 -22.57
C TRP A 165 -0.85 5.91 -22.08
N GLY A 166 -1.42 5.03 -22.91
CA GLY A 166 -2.46 4.09 -22.48
C GLY A 166 -1.93 3.12 -21.42
N GLY A 167 -0.76 2.53 -21.67
CA GLY A 167 -0.11 1.63 -20.73
C GLY A 167 0.28 2.33 -19.42
N PHE A 168 0.83 3.54 -19.48
CA PHE A 168 1.15 4.32 -18.27
C PHE A 168 -0.11 4.74 -17.49
N VAL A 169 -1.08 5.39 -18.14
CA VAL A 169 -2.23 5.98 -17.44
C VAL A 169 -3.22 4.90 -17.00
N VAL A 170 -3.66 4.04 -17.91
CA VAL A 170 -4.65 3.00 -17.59
C VAL A 170 -3.95 1.80 -16.97
N GLY A 171 -2.85 1.33 -17.56
CA GLY A 171 -2.14 0.17 -17.03
C GLY A 171 -1.55 0.41 -15.63
N PHE A 172 -0.80 1.49 -15.43
CA PHE A 172 -0.10 1.76 -14.16
C PHE A 172 -0.85 2.70 -13.21
N CYS A 173 -1.31 3.88 -13.64
CA CYS A 173 -1.93 4.83 -12.70
C CYS A 173 -3.27 4.32 -12.16
N TRP A 174 -4.17 3.80 -13.00
CA TRP A 174 -5.46 3.27 -12.53
C TRP A 174 -5.27 2.07 -11.58
N SER A 175 -4.45 1.08 -11.97
CA SER A 175 -4.21 -0.09 -11.11
C SER A 175 -3.63 0.31 -9.76
N THR A 176 -2.65 1.22 -9.74
CA THR A 176 -2.02 1.70 -8.50
C THR A 176 -3.00 2.45 -7.60
N VAL A 177 -3.81 3.36 -8.16
CA VAL A 177 -4.83 4.10 -7.38
C VAL A 177 -5.91 3.16 -6.85
N LEU A 178 -6.34 2.17 -7.64
CA LEU A 178 -7.29 1.15 -7.19
C LEU A 178 -6.72 0.31 -6.05
N VAL A 179 -5.44 -0.10 -6.13
CA VAL A 179 -4.75 -0.83 -5.06
C VAL A 179 -4.63 0.01 -3.79
N TRP A 180 -4.32 1.31 -3.90
CA TRP A 180 -4.27 2.21 -2.76
C TRP A 180 -5.61 2.25 -2.03
N HIS A 181 -6.70 2.54 -2.75
CA HIS A 181 -8.03 2.61 -2.12
C HIS A 181 -8.50 1.27 -1.56
N ALA A 182 -8.22 0.16 -2.25
CA ALA A 182 -8.55 -1.17 -1.75
C ALA A 182 -7.75 -1.50 -0.46
N THR A 183 -6.47 -1.16 -0.42
CA THR A 183 -5.65 -1.36 0.80
C THR A 183 -6.10 -0.46 1.93
N PHE A 184 -6.32 0.83 1.66
CA PHE A 184 -6.72 1.78 2.70
C PHE A 184 -8.15 1.60 3.19
N ALA A 185 -9.00 0.95 2.40
CA ALA A 185 -10.31 0.50 2.85
C ALA A 185 -10.19 -0.49 4.02
N ILE A 186 -9.10 -1.25 4.15
CA ILE A 186 -8.86 -2.10 5.32
C ILE A 186 -8.67 -1.24 6.58
N ASN A 187 -7.85 -0.20 6.51
CA ASN A 187 -7.63 0.71 7.65
C ASN A 187 -8.90 1.49 8.05
N SER A 188 -9.87 1.64 7.15
CA SER A 188 -11.02 2.54 7.33
C SER A 188 -12.35 1.80 7.32
N LEU A 189 -12.77 1.26 6.17
CA LEU A 189 -14.03 0.54 6.04
C LEU A 189 -14.04 -0.76 6.84
N ALA A 190 -12.93 -1.50 6.95
CA ALA A 190 -12.91 -2.73 7.74
C ALA A 190 -13.01 -2.48 9.26
N HIS A 191 -12.90 -1.24 9.73
CA HIS A 191 -13.19 -0.87 11.13
C HIS A 191 -14.59 -0.23 11.32
N LEU A 192 -15.29 0.08 10.22
CA LEU A 192 -16.58 0.78 10.26
C LEU A 192 -17.75 -0.05 9.71
N TRP A 193 -17.48 -0.98 8.79
CA TRP A 193 -18.49 -1.70 8.03
C TRP A 193 -18.16 -3.18 7.86
N GLY A 194 -18.96 -4.03 8.50
CA GLY A 194 -18.82 -5.48 8.45
C GLY A 194 -19.34 -6.14 9.74
N ARG A 195 -19.06 -7.44 9.87
CA ARG A 195 -19.40 -8.22 11.07
C ARG A 195 -18.19 -8.39 11.97
N GLN A 196 -18.39 -8.38 13.27
CA GLN A 196 -17.36 -8.71 14.24
C GLN A 196 -17.70 -10.07 14.84
N ASP A 197 -17.11 -11.12 14.27
CA ASP A 197 -17.42 -12.51 14.61
C ASP A 197 -16.60 -12.99 15.84
N HIS A 198 -15.58 -12.23 16.25
CA HIS A 198 -14.68 -12.54 17.36
C HIS A 198 -14.53 -11.35 18.33
N ALA A 199 -14.29 -11.63 19.61
CA ALA A 199 -13.99 -10.60 20.61
C ALA A 199 -12.51 -10.18 20.53
N THR A 200 -12.19 -9.28 19.59
CA THR A 200 -10.83 -8.82 19.28
C THR A 200 -10.33 -7.70 20.21
N GLY A 201 -11.25 -6.91 20.78
CA GLY A 201 -10.92 -5.75 21.63
C GLY A 201 -10.67 -4.45 20.86
N ASP A 202 -10.77 -4.48 19.53
CA ASP A 202 -10.78 -3.33 18.63
C ASP A 202 -12.08 -3.30 17.80
N ASP A 203 -12.19 -2.35 16.86
CA ASP A 203 -13.37 -2.20 16.00
C ASP A 203 -13.22 -2.95 14.66
N SER A 204 -12.29 -3.91 14.54
CA SER A 204 -12.08 -4.72 13.31
C SER A 204 -13.31 -5.55 12.93
N ARG A 205 -13.57 -5.65 11.62
CA ARG A 205 -14.75 -6.28 11.05
C ARG A 205 -14.43 -7.06 9.78
N ASN A 206 -14.99 -8.27 9.72
CA ASN A 206 -15.09 -9.09 8.54
C ASN A 206 -16.04 -8.47 7.49
N ASN A 207 -15.55 -8.32 6.26
CA ASN A 207 -16.28 -7.79 5.12
C ASN A 207 -15.95 -8.55 3.83
N ALA A 208 -16.94 -9.28 3.30
CA ALA A 208 -16.77 -10.11 2.11
C ALA A 208 -16.44 -9.30 0.83
N VAL A 209 -16.97 -8.07 0.70
CA VAL A 209 -16.67 -7.20 -0.45
C VAL A 209 -15.20 -6.78 -0.40
N LEU A 210 -14.73 -6.34 0.77
CA LEU A 210 -13.33 -6.00 0.95
C LEU A 210 -12.44 -7.23 0.73
N ALA A 211 -12.83 -8.41 1.22
CA ALA A 211 -12.06 -9.63 1.04
C ALA A 211 -11.87 -10.00 -0.45
N VAL A 212 -12.86 -9.78 -1.30
CA VAL A 212 -12.71 -10.00 -2.75
C VAL A 212 -11.75 -8.98 -3.37
N LEU A 213 -11.91 -7.70 -3.04
CA LEU A 213 -11.06 -6.63 -3.59
C LEU A 213 -9.60 -6.77 -3.15
N THR A 214 -9.36 -7.16 -1.90
CA THR A 214 -8.01 -7.22 -1.33
C THR A 214 -7.38 -8.60 -1.36
N LEU A 215 -7.96 -9.56 -2.08
CA LEU A 215 -7.46 -10.94 -2.15
C LEU A 215 -7.36 -11.62 -0.76
N GLY A 216 -8.34 -11.34 0.10
CA GLY A 216 -8.57 -12.02 1.37
C GLY A 216 -8.34 -11.17 2.62
N GLU A 217 -7.92 -9.91 2.49
CA GLU A 217 -7.58 -9.06 3.65
C GLU A 217 -8.81 -8.44 4.33
N GLY A 218 -10.00 -8.59 3.73
CA GLY A 218 -11.27 -8.16 4.35
C GLY A 218 -11.78 -9.09 5.44
N TRP A 219 -11.09 -10.21 5.71
CA TRP A 219 -11.26 -10.99 6.93
C TRP A 219 -10.35 -10.39 8.01
N HIS A 220 -10.72 -9.18 8.42
CA HIS A 220 -9.95 -8.27 9.26
C HIS A 220 -10.24 -8.53 10.73
#